data_AF-A0A974XLW8-F1
#
_entry.id   AF-A0A974XLW8-F1
#
_cell.length_a   1.000
_cell.length_b   1.000
_cell.length_c   1.000
_cell.angle_alpha   90.00
_cell.angle_beta   90.00
_cell.angle_gamma   90.00
#
_symmetry.space_group_name_H-M   'P 1'
#
loop_
_entity.id
_entity.type
_entity.pdbx_description
1 polymer ?
#
loop_
_entity_poly.entity_id
_entity_poly.type
_entity_poly.pdbx_seq_one_letter_code
_entity_poly.pdbx_strand_id
1 'polypeptide(L)' 'MSLANARGWAQVCDKQIQILQNLQSTFPQRQSALTRLSQQWSELKQQLNDGKVPRLAQ' A
#
# COMPACT_ATOMS: atom_id res chain seq x y z
N MET A 1 -10.74 -13.29 -8.43
CA MET A 1 -10.64 -11.94 -9.02
C MET A 1 -9.89 -12.06 -10.34
N SER A 2 -10.37 -11.42 -11.42
CA SER A 2 -9.64 -11.41 -12.70
C SER A 2 -8.25 -10.80 -12.49
N LEU A 3 -7.20 -11.43 -13.05
CA LEU A 3 -5.80 -10.97 -12.99
C LEU A 3 -5.62 -9.51 -13.44
N ALA A 4 -6.50 -9.02 -14.32
CA ALA A 4 -6.52 -7.62 -14.74
C ALA A 4 -6.83 -6.66 -13.58
N ASN A 5 -7.74 -7.04 -12.68
CA ASN A 5 -8.05 -6.23 -11.50
C ASN A 5 -6.88 -6.24 -10.51
N ALA A 6 -6.18 -7.37 -10.35
CA ALA A 6 -5.04 -7.48 -9.43
C ALA A 6 -3.89 -6.52 -9.82
N ARG A 7 -3.55 -6.40 -11.12
CA ARG A 7 -2.55 -5.42 -11.59
C ARG A 7 -2.98 -3.97 -11.36
N GLY A 8 -4.25 -3.65 -11.64
CA GLY A 8 -4.78 -2.31 -11.40
C GLY A 8 -4.69 -1.92 -9.92
N TRP A 9 -5.05 -2.84 -9.03
CA TRP A 9 -4.93 -2.62 -7.59
C TRP A 9 -3.48 -2.53 -7.10
N ALA A 10 -2.56 -3.32 -7.68
CA ALA A 10 -1.13 -3.20 -7.36
C ALA A 10 -0.57 -1.81 -7.74
N GLN A 11 -0.99 -1.26 -8.89
CA GLN A 11 -0.63 0.10 -9.29
C GLN A 11 -1.20 1.17 -8.35
N VAL A 12 -2.42 0.96 -7.83
CA VAL A 12 -2.99 1.86 -6.80
C VAL A 12 -2.16 1.82 -5.53
N CYS A 13 -1.75 0.63 -5.09
CA CYS A 13 -0.89 0.49 -3.91
C CYS A 13 0.43 1.25 -4.08
N ASP A 14 1.06 1.18 -5.27
CA ASP A 14 2.28 1.94 -5.57
C ASP A 14 2.08 3.44 -5.47
N LYS A 15 0.98 3.97 -6.03
CA LYS A 15 0.65 5.40 -5.93
C LYS A 15 0.46 5.83 -4.47
N GLN A 16 -0.21 5.02 -3.65
CA GLN A 16 -0.43 5.33 -2.24
C GLN A 16 0.88 5.34 -1.45
N ILE A 17 1.77 4.37 -1.69
CA ILE A 17 3.10 4.32 -1.07
C ILE A 17 3.90 5.59 -1.42
N GLN A 18 3.90 6.01 -2.68
CA GLN A 18 4.59 7.25 -3.10
C GLN A 18 4.03 8.49 -2.41
N ILE A 19 2.70 8.60 -2.28
CA ILE A 19 2.05 9.72 -1.57
C ILE A 19 2.49 9.72 -0.10
N LEU A 20 2.50 8.57 0.56
CA LEU A 20 2.90 8.44 1.96
C LEU A 20 4.37 8.81 2.17
N GLN A 21 5.26 8.41 1.27
CA GLN A 21 6.67 8.79 1.30
C GLN A 21 6.85 10.31 1.17
N ASN A 22 6.14 10.95 0.24
CA ASN A 22 6.17 12.40 0.10
C ASN A 22 5.64 13.10 1.37
N LEU A 23 4.57 12.58 1.97
CA LEU A 23 4.01 13.10 3.22
C LEU A 23 4.97 12.94 4.40
N GLN A 24 5.81 11.89 4.43
CA GLN A 24 6.84 11.73 5.46
C GLN A 24 7.88 12.84 5.41
N SER A 25 8.27 13.26 4.21
CA SER A 25 9.21 14.38 4.03
C SER A 25 8.59 15.72 4.46
N THR A 26 7.28 15.92 4.28
CA THR A 26 6.59 17.15 4.69
C THR A 26 6.20 17.18 6.17
N PHE A 27 5.87 16.02 6.75
CA PHE A 27 5.35 15.91 8.12
C PHE A 27 6.18 14.91 8.95
N PRO A 28 7.42 15.26 9.32
CA PRO A 28 8.30 14.37 10.09
C PRO A 28 7.68 13.96 11.43
N GLN A 29 6.87 14.83 12.06
CA GLN A 29 6.14 14.51 13.29
C GLN A 29 5.12 13.35 13.15
N ARG A 30 4.73 13.00 11.92
CA ARG A 30 3.84 11.85 11.62
C ARG A 30 4.57 10.69 10.98
N GLN A 31 5.90 10.70 10.93
CA GLN A 31 6.69 9.72 10.19
C GLN A 31 6.37 8.28 10.60
N SER A 32 6.29 7.99 11.91
CA SER A 32 5.97 6.64 12.41
C SER A 32 4.62 6.12 11.92
N ALA A 33 3.57 6.96 11.97
CA ALA A 33 2.24 6.60 11.50
C ALA A 33 2.22 6.40 9.97
N LEU A 34 2.89 7.27 9.22
CA LEU A 34 2.99 7.18 7.76
C LEU A 34 3.83 5.96 7.32
N THR A 35 4.87 5.60 8.07
CA THR A 35 5.68 4.40 7.83
C THR A 35 4.83 3.14 8.01
N ARG A 36 4.04 3.06 9.08
CA ARG A 36 3.13 1.94 9.32
C ARG A 36 2.10 1.80 8.20
N LEU A 37 1.50 2.91 7.77
CA LEU A 37 0.57 2.90 6.63
C LEU A 37 1.26 2.44 5.34
N SER A 38 2.48 2.90 5.07
CA SER A 38 3.23 2.50 3.88
C SER A 38 3.58 1.01 3.88
N GLN A 39 3.85 0.43 5.05
CA GLN A 39 4.05 -1.01 5.21
C GLN A 39 2.78 -1.79 4.90
N GLN A 40 1.64 -1.37 5.43
CA GLN A 40 0.35 -2.02 5.15
C GLN A 40 -0.01 -2.01 3.65
N TRP A 41 0.25 -0.90 2.95
CA TRP A 41 0.07 -0.84 1.49
C TRP A 41 1.04 -1.77 0.74
N SER A 42 2.26 -1.93 1.24
CA SER A 42 3.24 -2.85 0.66
C SER A 42 2.82 -4.31 0.83
N GLU A 43 2.31 -4.68 2.01
CA GLU A 43 1.76 -6.00 2.29
C GLU A 43 0.53 -6.30 1.42
N LEU A 44 -0.37 -5.33 1.27
CA LEU A 44 -1.54 -5.43 0.40
C LEU A 44 -1.13 -5.67 -1.06
N LYS A 45 -0.12 -4.92 -1.55
CA LYS A 45 0.43 -5.11 -2.89
C LYS A 45 0.99 -6.53 -3.08
N GLN A 46 1.73 -7.04 -2.09
CA GLN A 46 2.25 -8.41 -2.14
C GLN A 46 1.13 -9.44 -2.18
N GLN A 47 0.09 -9.28 -1.35
CA GLN A 47 -1.07 -10.19 -1.37
C GLN A 47 -1.77 -10.18 -2.74
N LEU A 48 -1.94 -9.02 -3.36
CA LEU A 48 -2.53 -8.89 -4.69
C LEU A 48 -1.66 -9.54 -5.78
N ASN A 49 -0.34 -9.37 -5.72
CA ASN A 49 0.60 -9.98 -6.66
C ASN A 49 0.63 -11.51 -6.54
N ASP A 50 0.49 -12.03 -5.32
CA ASP A 50 0.37 -13.46 -5.04
C ASP A 50 -1.00 -14.04 -5.45
N GLY A 51 -1.92 -13.21 -5.96
CA GLY A 51 -3.30 -13.60 -6.28
C GLY A 51 -4.15 -13.93 -5.05
N LYS A 52 -3.67 -13.57 -3.85
CA LYS A 52 -4.41 -13.75 -2.59
C LYS A 52 -5.50 -12.68 -2.49
N VAL A 53 -6.64 -13.06 -1.92
CA VAL A 53 -7.67 -12.09 -1.54
C VAL A 53 -7.17 -11.35 -0.30
N PRO A 54 -7.03 -10.02 -0.36
CA PRO A 54 -6.52 -9.29 0.79
C PRO A 54 -7.46 -9.40 1.98
N ARG A 55 -6.90 -9.74 3.14
CA ARG A 55 -7.62 -9.63 4.41
C ARG A 55 -7.15 -8.34 5.06
N LEU A 56 -8.03 -7.35 5.12
CA LEU A 56 -7.81 -6.20 5.99
C LEU A 56 -7.73 -6.76 7.41
N ALA A 57 -6.57 -6.64 8.05
CA ALA A 57 -6.44 -6.96 9.46
C ALA A 57 -7.43 -6.05 10.22
N GLN A 58 -8.38 -6.68 10.90
CA GLN A 58 -9.37 -6.02 11.76
C GLN A 58 -8.70 -5.37 12.96
#